data_AF-A0A7C1KT84-F1
#
_entry.id   AF-A0A7C1KT84-F1
#
_cell.length_a   1.000
_cell.length_b   1.000
_cell.length_c   1.000
_cell.angle_alpha   90.00
_cell.angle_beta   90.00
_cell.angle_gamma   90.00
#
_symmetry.space_group_name_H-M   'P 1'
#
loop_
_entity.id
_entity.type
_entity.pdbx_description
1 polymer ?
#
loop_
_entity_poly.entity_id
_entity_poly.type
_entity_poly.pdbx_seq_one_letter_code
_entity_poly.pdbx_strand_id
1 'polypeptide(L)'
;MKKIIAFICFLFLVSSILLPSIGWASLIDDLREEIDKKAQEIKELEEQATAFRKELEDAQGRKSSLQNQLSIIESRIKKLRNDIYITAAKIDNASLKIESLSLDIDEKQNEIDKRKDSIAAMIQILYEYDQES
;
A
#
# COMPACT_ATOMS: atom_id res chain seq x y z
N MET A 1 -12.96 18.26 -42.04
CA MET A 1 -11.59 18.11 -41.48
C MET A 1 -11.48 18.58 -40.02
N LYS A 2 -11.88 19.81 -39.68
CA LYS A 2 -11.86 20.32 -38.28
C LYS A 2 -12.64 19.46 -37.25
N LYS A 3 -13.80 18.90 -37.64
CA LYS A 3 -14.61 18.01 -36.78
C LYS A 3 -13.97 16.64 -36.49
N ILE A 4 -13.14 16.14 -37.41
CA ILE A 4 -12.43 14.86 -37.26
C ILE A 4 -11.22 15.05 -36.33
N ILE A 5 -10.51 16.18 -36.44
CA ILE A 5 -9.41 16.53 -35.53
C ILE A 5 -9.94 16.73 -34.10
N ALA A 6 -11.08 17.41 -33.92
CA ALA A 6 -11.72 17.57 -32.62
C ALA A 6 -12.14 16.22 -32.01
N PHE A 7 -12.63 15.28 -32.83
CA PHE A 7 -13.02 13.94 -32.38
C PHE A 7 -11.81 13.07 -31.98
N ILE A 8 -10.69 13.18 -32.70
CA ILE A 8 -9.44 12.49 -32.38
C ILE A 8 -8.81 13.05 -31.10
N CYS A 9 -8.82 14.37 -30.91
CA CYS A 9 -8.36 15.00 -29.66
C CYS A 9 -9.22 14.57 -28.47
N PHE A 10 -10.54 14.46 -28.63
CA PHE A 10 -11.45 14.00 -27.59
C PHE A 10 -11.20 12.52 -27.21
N LEU A 11 -10.96 11.66 -28.19
CA LEU A 11 -10.60 10.25 -27.98
C LEU A 11 -9.25 10.10 -27.25
N PHE A 12 -8.28 10.95 -27.56
CA PHE A 12 -6.97 10.96 -26.90
C PHE A 12 -7.06 11.45 -25.44
N LEU A 13 -7.92 12.44 -25.17
CA LEU A 13 -8.15 13.00 -23.84
C LEU A 13 -8.85 12.01 -22.90
N VAL A 14 -9.82 11.24 -23.43
CA VAL A 14 -10.50 10.17 -22.70
C VAL A 14 -9.56 8.97 -22.43
N SER A 15 -8.65 8.67 -23.36
CA SER A 15 -7.68 7.57 -23.20
C SER A 15 -6.63 7.83 -22.11
N SER A 16 -6.25 9.09 -21.85
CA SER A 16 -5.32 9.44 -20.77
C SER A 16 -5.92 9.32 -19.37
N ILE A 17 -7.25 9.38 -19.24
CA ILE A 17 -7.96 9.28 -17.96
C ILE A 17 -8.16 7.82 -17.52
N LEU A 18 -8.08 6.86 -18.46
CA LEU A 18 -8.35 5.43 -18.23
C LEU A 18 -7.10 4.60 -17.92
N LEU A 19 -5.91 5.20 -17.83
CA LEU A 19 -4.72 4.46 -17.41
C LEU A 19 -4.82 4.19 -15.90
N PRO A 20 -4.87 2.91 -15.47
CA PRO A 20 -4.87 2.61 -14.05
C PRO A 20 -3.58 3.15 -13.44
N SER A 21 -3.69 3.76 -12.26
CA SER A 21 -2.58 4.23 -11.44
C SER A 21 -1.78 3.03 -10.92
N ILE A 22 -0.93 2.48 -11.78
CA ILE A 22 -0.01 1.40 -11.45
C ILE A 22 1.10 2.00 -10.60
N GLY A 23 1.27 1.52 -9.36
CA GLY A 23 2.51 1.80 -8.63
C GLY A 23 2.57 1.36 -7.17
N TRP A 24 1.49 1.49 -6.40
CA TRP A 24 1.64 1.47 -4.93
C TRP A 24 0.70 0.52 -4.17
N ALA A 25 -0.51 0.26 -4.68
CA ALA A 25 -1.43 -0.71 -4.07
C ALA A 25 -0.82 -2.14 -4.07
N SER A 26 -0.15 -2.51 -5.17
CA SER A 26 0.50 -3.83 -5.31
C SER A 26 1.54 -4.09 -4.22
N LEU A 27 2.35 -3.09 -3.84
CA LEU A 27 3.40 -3.29 -2.84
C LEU A 27 2.83 -3.55 -1.44
N ILE A 28 1.73 -2.87 -1.08
CA ILE A 28 1.06 -3.09 0.20
C ILE A 28 0.41 -4.48 0.22
N ASP A 29 -0.22 -4.89 -0.88
CA ASP A 29 -0.86 -6.20 -0.98
C ASP A 29 0.17 -7.34 -0.91
N ASP A 30 1.32 -7.20 -1.59
CA ASP A 30 2.42 -8.16 -1.51
C ASP A 30 2.95 -8.31 -0.08
N LEU A 31 3.11 -7.19 0.64
CA LEU A 31 3.53 -7.20 2.06
C LEU A 31 2.49 -7.83 2.98
N ARG A 32 1.19 -7.64 2.71
CA ARG A 32 0.10 -8.30 3.44
C ARG A 32 0.14 -9.80 3.25
N GLU A 33 0.34 -10.27 2.02
CA GLU A 33 0.47 -11.69 1.73
C GLU A 33 1.67 -12.31 2.47
N GLU A 34 2.79 -11.58 2.57
CA GLU A 34 3.95 -12.05 3.33
C GLU A 34 3.66 -12.15 4.85
N ILE A 35 2.90 -11.20 5.42
CA ILE A 35 2.44 -11.28 6.81
C ILE A 35 1.59 -12.54 7.02
N ASP A 36 0.63 -12.79 6.13
CA ASP A 36 -0.28 -13.94 6.25
C ASP A 36 0.47 -15.27 6.15
N LYS A 37 1.46 -15.37 5.26
CA LYS A 37 2.36 -16.54 5.17
C LYS A 37 3.13 -16.76 6.47
N LYS A 38 3.68 -15.70 7.06
CA LYS A 38 4.39 -15.79 8.36
C LYS A 38 3.44 -16.16 9.50
N ALA A 39 2.19 -15.72 9.46
CA ALA A 39 1.20 -16.09 10.46
C ALA A 39 0.85 -17.59 10.39
N GLN A 40 0.77 -18.16 9.18
CA GLN A 40 0.63 -19.60 9.00
C GLN A 40 1.84 -20.37 9.53
N GLU A 41 3.06 -19.90 9.23
CA GLU A 41 4.30 -20.50 9.74
C GLU A 41 4.35 -20.51 11.28
N ILE A 42 3.90 -19.44 11.93
CA ILE A 42 3.78 -19.41 13.40
C ILE A 42 2.85 -20.52 13.91
N LYS A 43 1.70 -20.71 13.26
CA LYS A 43 0.73 -21.74 13.68
C LYS A 43 1.34 -23.13 13.60
N GLU A 44 2.05 -23.45 12.52
CA GLU A 44 2.73 -24.74 12.36
C GLU A 44 3.81 -24.94 13.45
N LEU A 45 4.56 -23.89 13.78
CA LEU A 45 5.56 -23.94 14.86
C LEU A 45 4.93 -24.09 16.25
N GLU A 46 3.76 -23.51 16.50
CA GLU A 46 3.01 -23.67 17.75
C GLU A 46 2.51 -25.10 17.94
N GLU A 47 2.05 -25.74 16.86
CA GLU A 47 1.67 -27.15 16.86
C GLU A 47 2.88 -28.04 17.18
N GLN A 48 4.03 -27.78 16.56
CA GLN A 48 5.29 -28.48 16.86
C GLN A 48 5.75 -28.29 18.30
N ALA A 49 5.68 -27.05 18.83
CA ALA A 49 6.01 -26.76 20.22
C ALA A 49 5.11 -27.54 21.19
N THR A 50 3.82 -27.67 20.86
CA THR A 50 2.86 -28.43 21.67
C THR A 50 3.18 -29.93 21.67
N ALA A 51 3.54 -30.49 20.51
CA ALA A 51 3.98 -31.88 20.42
C ALA A 51 5.22 -32.16 21.27
N PHE A 52 6.24 -31.29 21.20
CA PHE A 52 7.44 -31.44 22.02
C PHE A 52 7.19 -31.30 23.52
N ARG A 53 6.27 -30.42 23.95
CA ARG A 53 5.86 -30.35 25.37
C ARG A 53 5.31 -31.69 25.85
N LYS A 54 4.46 -32.33 25.04
CA LYS A 54 3.90 -33.65 25.36
C LYS A 54 4.98 -34.73 25.43
N GLU A 55 5.87 -34.80 24.45
CA GLU A 55 6.99 -35.75 24.48
C GLU A 55 7.93 -35.55 25.68
N LEU A 56 8.06 -34.30 26.15
CA LEU A 56 8.84 -33.93 27.32
C LEU A 56 8.26 -34.48 28.63
N GLU A 57 6.94 -34.55 28.74
CA GLU A 57 6.24 -35.15 29.88
C GLU A 57 6.47 -36.67 29.92
N ASP A 58 6.52 -37.31 28.73
CA ASP A 58 6.65 -38.77 28.59
C ASP A 58 8.10 -39.28 28.70
N ALA A 59 9.13 -38.45 28.45
CA ALA A 59 10.52 -38.90 28.29
C ALA A 59 11.50 -38.40 29.38
N GLN A 60 11.81 -39.27 30.35
CA GLN A 60 12.69 -38.93 31.49
C GLN A 60 14.18 -38.71 31.13
N GLY A 61 14.71 -39.38 30.09
CA GLY A 61 16.12 -39.29 29.67
C GLY A 61 16.42 -38.35 28.49
N ARG A 62 15.42 -38.09 27.63
CA ARG A 62 15.55 -37.18 26.46
C ARG A 62 15.13 -35.74 26.76
N LYS A 63 14.66 -35.49 28.00
CA LYS A 63 14.12 -34.23 28.49
C LYS A 63 14.95 -33.01 28.12
N SER A 64 16.27 -33.06 28.34
CA SER A 64 17.18 -31.94 28.07
C SER A 64 17.29 -31.61 26.57
N SER A 65 17.38 -32.64 25.70
CA SER A 65 17.45 -32.42 24.25
C SER A 65 16.13 -31.87 23.70
N LEU A 66 14.99 -32.41 24.15
CA LEU A 66 13.66 -31.93 23.77
C LEU A 66 13.40 -30.50 24.29
N GLN A 67 13.87 -30.17 25.51
CA GLN A 67 13.81 -28.81 26.05
C GLN A 67 14.57 -27.81 25.18
N ASN A 68 15.76 -28.19 24.73
CA ASN A 68 16.54 -27.33 23.84
C ASN A 68 15.83 -27.10 22.51
N GLN A 69 15.24 -28.14 21.90
CA GLN A 69 14.49 -28.01 20.67
C GLN A 69 13.22 -27.16 20.84
N LEU A 70 12.48 -27.34 21.92
CA LEU A 70 11.33 -26.52 22.28
C LEU A 70 11.71 -25.05 22.45
N SER A 71 12.79 -24.75 23.16
CA SER A 71 13.30 -23.39 23.35
C SER A 71 13.69 -22.71 22.03
N ILE A 72 14.28 -23.46 21.10
CA ILE A 72 14.58 -22.98 19.74
C ILE A 72 13.29 -22.62 19.00
N ILE A 73 12.26 -23.46 19.05
CA ILE A 73 10.96 -23.19 18.40
C ILE A 73 10.30 -21.95 19.02
N GLU A 74 10.25 -21.84 20.35
CA GLU A 74 9.71 -20.66 21.03
C GLU A 74 10.45 -19.37 20.65
N SER A 75 11.78 -19.46 20.53
CA SER A 75 12.62 -18.34 20.07
C SER A 75 12.29 -17.95 18.61
N ARG A 76 12.05 -18.91 17.73
CA ARG A 76 11.62 -18.67 16.34
C ARG A 76 10.24 -18.04 16.27
N ILE A 77 9.26 -18.54 17.04
CA ILE A 77 7.92 -17.95 17.13
C ILE A 77 8.02 -16.49 17.57
N LYS A 78 8.80 -16.19 18.61
CA LYS A 78 8.99 -14.82 19.09
C LYS A 78 9.60 -13.91 18.01
N LYS A 79 10.60 -14.40 17.28
CA LYS A 79 11.19 -13.66 16.16
C LYS A 79 10.16 -13.38 15.07
N LEU A 80 9.43 -14.40 14.61
CA LEU A 80 8.42 -14.24 13.56
C LEU A 80 7.30 -13.28 13.97
N ARG A 81 6.84 -13.31 15.23
CA ARG A 81 5.86 -12.34 15.75
C ARG A 81 6.39 -10.92 15.70
N ASN A 82 7.65 -10.71 16.07
CA ASN A 82 8.28 -9.39 15.96
C ASN A 82 8.40 -8.94 14.50
N ASP A 83 8.78 -9.84 13.60
CA ASP A 83 8.86 -9.55 12.17
C ASP A 83 7.48 -9.17 11.61
N ILE A 84 6.41 -9.89 11.98
CA ILE A 84 5.02 -9.53 11.62
C ILE A 84 4.67 -8.13 12.13
N TYR A 85 4.97 -7.82 13.39
CA TYR A 85 4.69 -6.50 13.97
C TYR A 85 5.42 -5.38 13.20
N ILE A 86 6.70 -5.58 12.89
CA ILE A 86 7.50 -4.62 12.13
C ILE A 86 6.91 -4.44 10.73
N THR A 87 6.53 -5.52 10.05
CA THR A 87 5.95 -5.45 8.71
C THR A 87 4.58 -4.77 8.74
N ALA A 88 3.73 -5.06 9.71
CA ALA A 88 2.44 -4.39 9.89
C ALA A 88 2.61 -2.88 10.09
N ALA A 89 3.55 -2.46 10.95
CA ALA A 89 3.86 -1.05 11.16
C ALA A 89 4.36 -0.36 9.87
N LYS A 90 5.11 -1.06 9.02
CA LYS A 90 5.52 -0.53 7.71
C LYS A 90 4.34 -0.36 6.76
N ILE A 91 3.39 -1.29 6.75
CA ILE A 91 2.16 -1.19 5.96
C ILE A 91 1.33 0.02 6.40
N ASP A 92 1.18 0.22 7.70
CA ASP A 92 0.44 1.36 8.24
C ASP A 92 1.10 2.69 7.84
N ASN A 93 2.43 2.78 7.97
CA ASN A 93 3.18 3.96 7.54
C ASN A 93 3.03 4.23 6.03
N ALA A 94 3.17 3.20 5.20
CA ALA A 94 2.95 3.33 3.76
C ALA A 94 1.53 3.80 3.43
N SER A 95 0.53 3.30 4.14
CA SER A 95 -0.88 3.70 3.97
C SER A 95 -1.10 5.17 4.33
N LEU A 96 -0.54 5.64 5.46
CA LEU A 96 -0.58 7.05 5.85
C LEU A 96 0.15 7.94 4.84
N LYS A 97 1.26 7.46 4.27
CA LYS A 97 1.99 8.21 3.25
C LYS A 97 1.18 8.36 1.96
N ILE A 98 0.44 7.32 1.58
CA ILE A 98 -0.50 7.35 0.44
C ILE A 98 -1.60 8.38 0.70
N GLU A 99 -2.22 8.38 1.88
CA GLU A 99 -3.26 9.34 2.23
C GLU A 99 -2.74 10.78 2.16
N SER A 100 -1.56 11.04 2.74
CA SER A 100 -0.90 12.35 2.65
C SER A 100 -0.64 12.77 1.21
N LEU A 101 -0.12 11.89 0.37
CA LEU A 101 0.13 12.20 -1.04
C LEU A 101 -1.18 12.47 -1.80
N SER A 102 -2.27 11.76 -1.47
CA SER A 102 -3.58 12.01 -2.07
C SER A 102 -4.09 13.41 -1.74
N LEU A 103 -3.97 13.83 -0.48
CA LEU A 103 -4.35 15.17 -0.04
C LEU A 103 -3.51 16.25 -0.74
N ASP A 104 -2.20 16.04 -0.86
CA ASP A 104 -1.30 16.96 -1.58
C ASP A 104 -1.70 17.08 -3.06
N ILE A 105 -2.06 15.96 -3.71
CA ILE A 105 -2.53 15.96 -5.10
C ILE A 105 -3.83 16.76 -5.23
N ASP A 106 -4.79 16.56 -4.34
CA ASP A 106 -6.07 17.27 -4.35
C ASP A 106 -5.88 18.79 -4.14
N GLU A 107 -4.98 19.18 -3.24
CA GLU A 107 -4.62 20.59 -3.04
C GLU A 107 -4.01 21.18 -4.33
N LYS A 108 -3.09 20.47 -4.97
CA LYS A 108 -2.49 20.94 -6.23
C LYS A 108 -3.48 20.99 -7.38
N GLN A 109 -4.44 20.06 -7.44
CA GLN A 109 -5.51 20.12 -8.42
C GLN A 109 -6.39 21.37 -8.22
N ASN A 110 -6.76 21.68 -6.97
CA ASN A 110 -7.49 22.90 -6.63
C ASN A 110 -6.72 24.18 -6.96
N GLU A 111 -5.41 24.21 -6.72
CA GLU A 111 -4.55 25.34 -7.13
C GLU A 111 -4.53 25.53 -8.65
N ILE A 112 -4.46 24.43 -9.41
CA ILE A 112 -4.48 24.46 -10.87
C ILE A 112 -5.81 25.03 -11.38
N ASP A 113 -6.93 24.60 -10.82
CA ASP A 113 -8.25 25.03 -11.28
C ASP A 113 -8.49 26.51 -10.98
N LYS A 114 -8.09 27.01 -9.80
CA LYS A 114 -8.09 28.46 -9.50
C LYS A 114 -7.26 29.28 -10.50
N ARG A 115 -6.12 28.75 -10.93
CA ARG A 115 -5.27 29.42 -11.94
C ARG A 115 -5.94 29.43 -13.31
N LYS A 116 -6.60 28.34 -13.71
CA LYS A 116 -7.37 28.29 -14.97
C LYS A 116 -8.50 29.31 -14.97
N ASP A 117 -9.25 29.41 -13.87
CA ASP A 117 -10.35 30.38 -13.74
C ASP A 117 -9.84 31.82 -13.83
N SER A 118 -8.68 32.09 -13.20
CA SER A 118 -8.05 33.41 -13.28
C SER A 118 -7.63 33.77 -14.71
N ILE A 119 -7.07 32.81 -15.46
CA ILE A 119 -6.72 32.99 -16.88
C ILE A 119 -7.97 33.21 -17.72
N ALA A 120 -9.04 32.44 -17.49
CA ALA A 120 -10.30 32.59 -18.21
C ALA A 120 -10.89 33.99 -18.00
N ALA A 121 -10.89 34.48 -16.75
CA ALA A 121 -11.35 35.83 -16.43
C ALA A 121 -10.50 36.91 -17.13
N MET A 122 -9.17 36.76 -17.17
CA MET A 122 -8.30 37.70 -17.91
C MET A 122 -8.58 37.71 -19.41
N ILE A 123 -8.80 36.54 -20.02
CA ILE A 123 -9.16 36.44 -21.45
C ILE A 123 -10.51 37.12 -21.72
N GLN A 124 -11.49 36.93 -20.83
CA GLN A 124 -12.80 37.57 -20.97
C GLN A 124 -12.70 39.10 -20.90
N ILE A 125 -11.95 39.63 -19.93
CA ILE A 125 -11.71 41.08 -19.79
C ILE A 125 -11.04 41.65 -21.06
N LEU A 126 -10.05 40.94 -21.61
CA LEU A 126 -9.39 41.35 -22.86
C LEU A 126 -10.36 41.38 -24.04
N TYR A 127 -11.26 40.40 -24.13
CA TYR A 127 -12.27 40.36 -25.19
C TYR A 127 -13.29 41.50 -25.08
N GLU A 128 -13.75 41.81 -23.86
CA GLU A 128 -14.65 42.93 -23.60
C GLU A 128 -13.99 44.27 -23.97
N TYR A 129 -12.72 44.46 -23.63
CA TYR A 129 -11.97 45.66 -24.00
C TYR A 129 -11.81 45.84 -25.52
N ASP A 130 -11.58 44.75 -26.25
CA ASP A 130 -11.44 44.76 -27.73
C ASP A 130 -12.78 45.02 -28.45
N GLN A 131 -13.92 44.74 -27.80
CA GLN A 131 -15.26 45.03 -28.35
C GLN A 131 -15.69 46.49 -28.15
N GLU A 132 -15.13 47.21 -27.17
CA GLU A 132 -15.46 48.60 -26.88
C GLU A 132 -14.61 49.63 -27.65
N SER A 133 -13.51 49.21 -28.31
CA SER A 133 -12.69 50.05 -29.20
C SER A 133 -13.10 49.94 -30.67
#